data_AF-A0A376RQR5-F1
#
_entry.id   AF-A0A376RQR5-F1
#
_cell.length_a   1.000
_cell.length_b   1.000
_cell.length_c   1.000
_cell.angle_alpha   90.00
_cell.angle_beta   90.00
_cell.angle_gamma   90.00
#
_symmetry.space_group_name_H-M   'P 1'
#
loop_
_entity.id
_entity.type
_entity.pdbx_description
1 polymer ?
#
loop_
_entity_poly.entity_id
_entity_poly.type
_entity_poly.pdbx_seq_one_letter_code
_entity_poly.pdbx_strand_id
1 'polypeptide(L)'
;MALIMDARYSKDRILELYMNEVYLGQSGDNEIRGFPLASLYYFGRPVEELSLDQQALLVGMVKGASIYNPWRNPKLALERRNLVLRLLQQQQIIDQELYDMLSARPLGVQPRGGVISPQPAFMQLVRQELQANWAIR
;
A
#
# COMPACT_ATOMS: atom_id res chain seq x y z
N MET A 1 13.17 -12.48 19.17
CA MET A 1 12.12 -11.44 19.26
C MET A 1 10.74 -11.95 18.87
N ALA A 2 10.58 -12.68 17.75
CA ALA A 2 9.27 -13.18 17.29
C ALA A 2 8.46 -13.98 18.34
N LEU A 3 9.10 -14.91 19.07
CA LEU A 3 8.44 -15.70 20.13
C LEU A 3 7.91 -14.83 21.28
N ILE A 4 8.58 -13.73 21.59
CA ILE A 4 8.18 -12.82 22.68
C ILE A 4 7.00 -11.95 22.24
N MET A 5 6.98 -11.49 20.98
CA MET A 5 5.83 -10.77 20.43
C MET A 5 4.59 -11.65 20.40
N ASP A 6 4.73 -12.91 19.95
CA ASP A 6 3.60 -13.84 19.86
C ASP A 6 3.02 -14.24 21.22
N ALA A 7 3.87 -14.30 22.25
CA ALA A 7 3.43 -14.59 23.62
C ALA A 7 2.77 -13.39 24.32
N ARG A 8 3.05 -12.15 23.88
CA ARG A 8 2.62 -10.92 24.58
C ARG A 8 1.49 -10.15 23.89
N TYR A 9 1.28 -10.36 22.59
CA TYR A 9 0.27 -9.66 21.81
C TYR A 9 -0.69 -10.63 21.12
N SER A 10 -1.94 -10.20 20.91
CA SER A 10 -2.87 -10.95 20.09
C SER A 10 -2.42 -11.00 18.63
N LYS A 11 -2.86 -12.03 17.89
CA LYS A 11 -2.59 -12.17 16.45
C LYS A 11 -3.08 -10.95 15.68
N ASP A 12 -4.25 -10.43 16.03
CA ASP A 12 -4.82 -9.23 15.42
C ASP A 12 -3.91 -8.01 15.61
N ARG A 13 -3.35 -7.84 16.82
CA ARG A 13 -2.43 -6.72 17.09
C ARG A 13 -1.13 -6.84 16.32
N ILE A 14 -0.61 -8.06 16.16
CA ILE A 14 0.61 -8.31 15.36
C ILE A 14 0.33 -7.98 13.89
N LEU A 15 -0.82 -8.41 13.37
CA LEU A 15 -1.22 -8.13 11.99
C LEU A 15 -1.42 -6.63 11.75
N GLU A 16 -2.08 -5.93 12.67
CA GLU A 16 -2.29 -4.49 12.59
C GLU A 16 -0.94 -3.73 12.52
N LEU A 17 0.00 -4.07 13.40
CA LEU A 17 1.34 -3.47 13.39
C LEU A 17 2.07 -3.77 12.09
N TYR A 18 2.00 -5.02 11.62
CA TYR A 18 2.60 -5.43 10.36
C TYR A 18 2.02 -4.64 9.17
N MET A 19 0.70 -4.54 9.09
CA MET A 19 0.00 -3.83 8.01
C MET A 19 0.32 -2.33 7.98
N ASN A 20 0.73 -1.73 9.10
CA ASN A 20 1.11 -0.32 9.15
C ASN A 20 2.61 -0.07 8.92
N GLU A 21 3.46 -1.08 9.10
CA GLU A 21 4.92 -0.90 9.09
C GLU A 21 5.61 -1.35 7.79
N VAL A 22 5.00 -2.26 7.02
CA VAL A 22 5.64 -2.81 5.82
C VAL A 22 6.02 -1.74 4.80
N TYR A 23 7.25 -1.81 4.30
CA TYR A 23 7.72 -0.93 3.24
C TYR A 23 7.07 -1.29 1.89
N LEU A 24 6.37 -0.32 1.30
CA LEU A 24 5.60 -0.48 0.08
C LEU A 24 6.00 0.48 -1.04
N GLY A 25 6.86 1.47 -0.80
CA GLY A 25 7.36 2.32 -1.86
C GLY A 25 8.17 3.51 -1.38
N GLN A 26 8.53 4.38 -2.32
CA GLN A 26 9.31 5.59 -2.05
C GLN A 26 8.64 6.79 -2.73
N SER A 27 8.57 7.91 -2.01
CA SER A 27 8.15 9.22 -2.52
C SER A 27 9.24 10.26 -2.22
N GLY A 28 10.11 10.51 -3.20
CA GLY A 28 11.30 11.34 -2.99
C GLY A 28 12.19 10.74 -1.92
N ASP A 29 12.46 11.49 -0.85
CA ASP A 29 13.26 11.04 0.29
C ASP A 29 12.43 10.32 1.37
N ASN A 30 11.11 10.27 1.22
CA ASN A 30 10.21 9.65 2.18
C ASN A 30 9.83 8.22 1.78
N GLU A 31 9.92 7.31 2.73
CA GLU A 31 9.43 5.94 2.58
C GLU A 31 7.90 5.91 2.71
N ILE A 32 7.26 5.12 1.84
CA ILE A 32 5.84 4.80 1.92
C ILE A 32 5.72 3.46 2.62
N ARG A 33 5.31 3.51 3.90
CA ARG A 33 5.08 2.34 4.74
C ARG A 33 3.61 2.19 5.05
N GLY A 34 3.20 0.94 5.20
CA GLY A 34 1.85 0.55 5.57
C GLY A 34 0.84 0.60 4.42
N PHE A 35 -0.12 -0.33 4.47
CA PHE A 35 -1.18 -0.44 3.47
C PHE A 35 -2.08 0.80 3.39
N PRO A 36 -2.48 1.47 4.49
CA PRO A 36 -3.33 2.66 4.39
C PRO A 36 -2.71 3.77 3.54
N LEU A 37 -1.46 4.14 3.83
CA LEU A 37 -0.75 5.17 3.07
C LEU A 37 -0.45 4.71 1.64
N ALA A 38 -0.06 3.46 1.44
CA ALA A 38 0.18 2.92 0.10
C ALA A 38 -1.09 2.91 -0.78
N SER A 39 -2.26 2.61 -0.19
CA SER A 39 -3.54 2.62 -0.90
C SER A 39 -3.86 4.01 -1.44
N LEU A 40 -3.70 5.03 -0.60
CA LEU A 40 -3.83 6.42 -1.03
C LEU A 40 -2.75 6.77 -2.05
N TYR A 41 -1.49 6.41 -1.81
CA TYR A 41 -0.39 6.80 -2.69
C TYR A 41 -0.48 6.22 -4.11
N TYR A 42 -0.89 4.94 -4.25
CA TYR A 42 -0.96 4.26 -5.54
C TYR A 42 -2.35 4.39 -6.21
N PHE A 43 -3.44 4.45 -5.44
CA PHE A 43 -4.79 4.37 -5.99
C PHE A 43 -5.68 5.59 -5.66
N GLY A 44 -5.29 6.42 -4.70
CA GLY A 44 -6.08 7.57 -4.26
C GLY A 44 -7.36 7.18 -3.54
N ARG A 45 -7.36 6.02 -2.87
CA ARG A 45 -8.51 5.49 -2.15
C ARG A 45 -8.11 4.94 -0.79
N PRO A 46 -9.02 4.98 0.20
CA PRO A 46 -8.85 4.26 1.46
C PRO A 46 -8.60 2.77 1.24
N VAL A 47 -7.90 2.13 2.17
CA VAL A 47 -7.53 0.70 2.05
C VAL A 47 -8.76 -0.21 2.02
N GLU A 48 -9.83 0.21 2.70
CA GLU A 48 -11.12 -0.47 2.79
C GLU A 48 -11.89 -0.46 1.45
N GLU A 49 -11.57 0.49 0.56
CA GLU A 49 -12.22 0.65 -0.75
C GLU A 49 -11.44 -0.02 -1.89
N LEU A 50 -10.32 -0.68 -1.59
CA LEU A 50 -9.53 -1.33 -2.60
C LEU A 50 -10.23 -2.56 -3.18
N SER A 51 -10.23 -2.65 -4.50
CA SER A 51 -10.61 -3.86 -5.22
C SER A 51 -9.59 -4.98 -5.02
N LEU A 52 -10.00 -6.23 -5.21
CA LEU A 52 -9.15 -7.40 -4.97
C LEU A 52 -7.86 -7.39 -5.82
N ASP A 53 -7.91 -6.89 -7.05
CA ASP A 53 -6.72 -6.75 -7.89
C ASP A 53 -5.72 -5.70 -7.37
N GLN A 54 -6.22 -4.62 -6.78
CA GLN A 54 -5.40 -3.59 -6.14
C GLN A 54 -4.79 -4.09 -4.82
N GLN A 55 -5.57 -4.83 -4.02
CA GLN A 55 -5.07 -5.51 -2.83
C GLN A 55 -3.95 -6.50 -3.19
N ALA A 56 -4.16 -7.31 -4.23
CA ALA A 56 -3.17 -8.27 -4.72
C ALA A 56 -1.87 -7.60 -5.18
N LEU A 57 -1.94 -6.40 -5.77
CA LEU A 57 -0.76 -5.63 -6.14
C LEU A 57 0.05 -5.22 -4.90
N LEU A 58 -0.60 -4.60 -3.90
CA LEU A 58 0.08 -4.15 -2.68
C LEU A 58 0.69 -5.33 -1.91
N VAL A 59 -0.06 -6.43 -1.75
CA VAL A 59 0.46 -7.66 -1.13
C VAL A 59 1.65 -8.21 -1.92
N GLY A 60 1.57 -8.20 -3.25
CA GLY A 60 2.67 -8.64 -4.12
C GLY A 60 3.95 -7.82 -3.95
N MET A 61 3.80 -6.51 -3.72
CA MET A 61 4.90 -5.56 -3.52
C MET A 61 5.62 -5.73 -2.18
N VAL A 62 4.99 -6.28 -1.14
CA VAL A 62 5.65 -6.54 0.16
C VAL A 62 6.94 -7.36 -0.01
N LYS A 63 6.99 -8.28 -0.99
CA LYS A 63 8.21 -9.07 -1.27
C LYS A 63 9.37 -8.22 -1.81
N GLY A 64 9.08 -7.09 -2.44
CA GLY A 64 10.09 -6.26 -3.09
C GLY A 64 9.49 -4.99 -3.68
N ALA A 65 9.19 -4.01 -2.84
CA ALA A 65 8.47 -2.79 -3.22
C ALA A 65 9.20 -1.97 -4.30
N SER A 66 10.53 -1.98 -4.31
CA SER A 66 11.33 -1.30 -5.34
C SER A 66 11.31 -2.04 -6.69
N ILE A 67 11.33 -3.37 -6.68
CA ILE A 67 11.36 -4.21 -7.89
C ILE A 67 9.98 -4.21 -8.53
N TYR A 68 8.94 -4.44 -7.74
CA TYR A 68 7.55 -4.49 -8.19
C TYR A 68 6.87 -3.11 -8.19
N ASN A 69 7.66 -2.04 -8.25
CA ASN A 69 7.12 -0.69 -8.34
C ASN A 69 6.36 -0.51 -9.66
N PRO A 70 5.05 -0.21 -9.64
CA PRO A 70 4.22 -0.18 -10.84
C PRO A 70 4.56 0.96 -11.81
N TRP A 71 5.20 2.05 -11.34
CA TRP A 71 5.64 3.14 -12.21
C TRP A 71 6.98 2.86 -12.88
N ARG A 72 7.88 2.12 -12.21
CA ARG A 72 9.20 1.79 -12.76
C ARG A 72 9.15 0.54 -13.62
N ASN A 73 8.50 -0.53 -13.12
CA ASN A 73 8.49 -1.85 -13.72
C ASN A 73 7.05 -2.39 -13.85
N PRO A 74 6.19 -1.76 -14.67
CA PRO A 74 4.77 -2.13 -14.77
C PRO A 74 4.56 -3.59 -15.17
N LYS A 75 5.41 -4.14 -16.04
CA LYS A 75 5.33 -5.56 -16.46
C LYS A 75 5.57 -6.51 -15.28
N LEU A 76 6.64 -6.30 -14.51
CA LEU A 76 6.95 -7.12 -13.33
C LEU A 76 5.89 -6.97 -12.24
N ALA A 77 5.37 -5.75 -12.04
CA ALA A 77 4.29 -5.49 -11.10
C ALA A 77 3.01 -6.25 -11.51
N LEU A 78 2.66 -6.24 -12.80
CA LEU A 78 1.50 -6.96 -13.34
C LEU A 78 1.63 -8.47 -13.16
N GLU A 79 2.77 -9.04 -13.51
CA GLU A 79 3.07 -10.46 -13.32
C GLU A 79 3.01 -10.84 -11.83
N ARG A 80 3.56 -9.99 -10.95
CA ARG A 80 3.56 -10.21 -9.51
C ARG A 80 2.16 -10.20 -8.92
N ARG A 81 1.33 -9.23 -9.34
CA ARG A 81 -0.09 -9.14 -8.95
C ARG A 81 -0.86 -10.38 -9.43
N ASN A 82 -0.64 -10.81 -10.68
CA ASN A 82 -1.29 -11.99 -11.24
C ASN A 82 -0.86 -13.30 -10.55
N LEU A 83 0.38 -13.36 -10.06
CA LEU A 83 0.84 -14.46 -9.20
C LEU A 83 0.07 -14.49 -7.88
N VAL A 84 -0.14 -13.34 -7.22
CA VAL A 84 -0.94 -13.28 -5.98
C VAL A 84 -2.39 -13.71 -6.24
N LEU A 85 -3.02 -13.22 -7.31
CA LEU A 85 -4.36 -13.65 -7.71
C LEU A 85 -4.42 -15.16 -7.96
N ARG A 86 -3.39 -15.76 -8.58
CA ARG A 86 -3.33 -17.19 -8.82
C ARG A 86 -3.21 -17.98 -7.52
N LEU A 87 -2.47 -17.48 -6.54
CA LEU A 87 -2.40 -18.10 -5.21
C LEU A 87 -3.76 -18.06 -4.50
N LEU A 88 -4.51 -16.97 -4.62
CA LEU A 88 -5.88 -16.88 -4.08
C LEU A 88 -6.82 -17.89 -4.75
N GLN A 89 -6.70 -18.05 -6.08
CA GLN A 89 -7.48 -19.05 -6.83
C GLN A 89 -7.13 -20.48 -6.39
N GLN A 90 -5.85 -20.79 -6.20
CA GLN A 90 -5.39 -22.10 -5.72
C GLN A 90 -5.88 -22.41 -4.30
N GLN A 91 -6.05 -21.39 -3.47
CA GLN A 91 -6.62 -21.49 -2.14
C GLN A 91 -8.16 -21.46 -2.13
N GLN A 92 -8.80 -21.46 -3.32
CA GLN A 92 -10.26 -21.44 -3.49
C GLN A 92 -10.93 -20.19 -2.88
N ILE A 93 -10.18 -19.10 -2.70
CA ILE A 93 -10.71 -17.81 -2.25
C ILE A 93 -11.44 -17.10 -3.39
N ILE A 94 -10.99 -17.31 -4.63
CA ILE A 94 -11.65 -16.88 -5.86
C ILE A 94 -11.76 -18.04 -6.84
N ASP A 95 -12.73 -17.99 -7.75
CA ASP A 95 -12.87 -18.96 -8.83
C ASP A 95 -12.02 -18.61 -10.06
N GLN A 96 -12.06 -19.50 -11.05
CA GLN A 96 -11.31 -19.35 -12.29
C GLN A 96 -11.80 -18.16 -13.13
N GLU A 97 -13.11 -17.94 -13.18
CA GLU A 97 -13.71 -16.85 -13.96
C GLU A 97 -13.29 -15.47 -13.42
N LEU A 98 -13.35 -15.30 -12.10
CA LEU A 98 -12.90 -14.09 -11.44
C LEU A 98 -11.38 -13.91 -11.56
N TYR A 99 -10.59 -14.98 -11.49
CA TYR A 99 -9.15 -14.92 -11.75
C TYR A 99 -8.85 -14.40 -13.17
N ASP A 100 -9.51 -14.95 -14.19
CA ASP A 100 -9.30 -14.57 -15.59
C ASP A 100 -9.72 -13.11 -15.82
N MET A 101 -10.85 -12.70 -15.26
CA MET A 101 -11.31 -11.31 -15.30
C MET A 101 -10.31 -10.35 -14.64
N LEU A 102 -9.89 -10.65 -13.40
CA LEU A 102 -9.02 -9.76 -12.64
C LEU A 102 -7.63 -9.70 -13.27
N SER A 103 -7.06 -10.83 -13.68
CA SER A 103 -5.69 -10.89 -14.24
C SER A 103 -5.55 -10.13 -15.56
N ALA A 104 -6.63 -9.96 -16.31
CA ALA A 104 -6.70 -9.15 -17.53
C ALA A 104 -6.83 -7.64 -17.26
N ARG A 105 -7.23 -7.22 -16.05
CA ARG A 105 -7.33 -5.79 -15.71
C ARG A 105 -5.95 -5.12 -15.72
N PRO A 106 -5.85 -3.85 -16.14
CA PRO A 106 -4.64 -3.07 -15.97
C PRO A 106 -4.37 -2.83 -14.47
N LEU A 107 -3.14 -2.41 -14.14
CA LEU A 107 -2.74 -2.18 -12.74
C LEU A 107 -3.58 -1.12 -12.00
N GLY A 108 -4.26 -0.23 -12.71
CA GLY A 108 -5.16 0.76 -12.09
C GLY A 108 -4.47 1.79 -11.18
N VAL A 109 -3.13 1.89 -11.26
CA VAL A 109 -2.33 2.81 -10.45
C VAL A 109 -2.41 4.21 -11.02
N GLN A 110 -2.63 5.19 -10.16
CA GLN A 110 -2.72 6.60 -10.52
C GLN A 110 -1.37 7.14 -11.06
N PRO A 111 -1.39 8.16 -11.92
CA PRO A 111 -0.17 8.81 -12.37
C PRO A 111 0.67 9.30 -11.18
N ARG A 112 1.98 9.10 -11.26
CA ARG A 112 2.90 9.52 -10.21
C ARG A 112 2.79 11.04 -10.01
N GLY A 113 2.52 11.46 -8.78
CA GLY A 113 2.29 12.88 -8.43
C GLY A 113 0.86 13.38 -8.64
N GLY A 114 -0.05 12.55 -9.15
CA GLY A 114 -1.47 12.92 -9.34
C GLY A 114 -2.34 12.83 -8.09
N VAL A 115 -1.91 12.07 -7.08
CA VAL A 115 -2.76 11.75 -5.92
C VAL A 115 -2.48 12.63 -4.70
N ILE A 116 -1.20 12.89 -4.43
CA ILE A 116 -0.78 13.82 -3.38
C ILE A 116 -0.25 15.05 -4.10
N SER A 117 -1.13 16.02 -4.35
CA SER A 117 -0.70 17.35 -4.78
C SER A 117 -0.13 18.07 -3.56
N PRO A 118 1.17 18.36 -3.50
CA PRO A 118 1.71 19.14 -2.40
C PRO A 118 1.03 20.51 -2.42
N GLN A 119 0.56 20.99 -1.26
CA GLN A 119 0.05 22.35 -1.09
C GLN A 119 1.02 23.11 -0.18
N PRO A 120 2.20 23.53 -0.67
CA PRO A 120 3.29 23.98 0.20
C PRO A 120 2.94 25.25 0.96
N ALA A 121 2.25 26.19 0.31
CA ALA A 121 1.82 27.45 0.91
C ALA A 121 0.84 27.22 2.06
N PHE A 122 -0.17 26.38 1.85
CA PHE A 122 -1.13 26.02 2.90
C PHE A 122 -0.45 25.26 4.05
N MET A 123 0.40 24.28 3.74
CA MET A 123 1.13 23.51 4.76
C MET A 123 2.17 24.37 5.51
N GLN A 124 2.68 25.46 4.94
CA GLN A 124 3.50 26.42 5.64
C GLN A 124 2.69 27.19 6.68
N LEU A 125 1.50 27.68 6.31
CA LEU A 125 0.60 28.35 7.23
C LEU A 125 0.17 27.42 8.38
N VAL A 126 -0.25 26.19 8.06
CA VAL A 126 -0.61 25.19 9.08
C VAL A 126 0.53 24.94 10.06
N ARG A 127 1.78 24.84 9.58
CA ARG A 127 2.96 24.68 10.45
C ARG A 127 3.19 25.89 11.34
N GLN A 128 3.02 27.10 10.82
CA GLN A 128 3.14 28.35 11.60
C GLN A 128 2.08 28.41 12.71
N GLU A 129 0.83 28.09 12.41
CA GLU A 129 -0.27 28.09 13.38
C GLU A 129 -0.09 27.03 14.48
N LEU A 130 0.36 25.83 14.11
CA LEU A 130 0.69 24.78 15.09
C LEU A 130 1.81 25.22 16.04
N GLN A 131 2.84 25.91 15.53
CA GLN A 131 3.91 26.44 16.37
C GLN A 131 3.43 27.60 17.26
N ALA A 132 2.60 28.51 16.74
CA ALA A 132 2.13 29.65 17.51
C ALA A 132 1.18 29.25 18.65
N ASN A 133 0.29 28.28 18.41
CA ASN A 133 -0.80 27.97 19.33
C ASN A 133 -0.58 26.67 20.15
N TRP A 134 0.31 25.78 19.72
CA TRP A 134 0.49 24.43 20.31
C TRP A 134 1.95 24.07 20.61
N ALA A 135 2.92 24.96 20.36
CA ALA A 135 4.25 24.76 20.90
C ALA A 135 4.17 24.85 22.43
N ILE A 136 4.31 23.70 23.08
CA ILE A 136 4.32 23.53 24.53
C ILE A 136 5.28 24.54 25.15
N ARG A 137 4.74 25.36 26.07
CA ARG A 137 5.52 26.12 27.04
C ARG A 137 5.96 25.19 28.18
#